data_AF-K0ETI1-F1
#
_entry.id   AF-K0ETI1-F1
#
_cell.length_a   1.000
_cell.length_b   1.000
_cell.length_c   1.000
_cell.angle_alpha   90.00
_cell.angle_beta   90.00
_cell.angle_gamma   90.00
#
_symmetry.space_group_name_H-M   'P 1'
#
loop_
_entity.id
_entity.type
_entity.pdbx_description
1 polymer ?
#
loop_
_entity_poly.entity_id
_entity_poly.type
_entity_poly.pdbx_seq_one_letter_code
_entity_poly.pdbx_strand_id
1 'polypeptide(L)'
;MIRTTAALAASATLFALLLTGCGDDKATTDAASSSTTAQSSGDTQVVDNVKAGAFVVSFRGAFPKLADGKDDAKISTVLSDTCKDIKAGKPEDDVVKNITKRASGKTEATTEESKAIYQMAKMMC
;
A
#
# COMPACT_ATOMS: atom_id res chain seq x y z
N MET A 1 -32.30 21.50 16.64
CA MET A 1 -30.87 21.11 16.60
C MET A 1 -30.51 20.84 15.14
N ILE A 2 -30.15 21.88 14.40
CA ILE A 2 -29.89 21.80 12.95
C ILE A 2 -28.38 21.70 12.81
N ARG A 3 -27.87 20.50 12.50
CA ARG A 3 -26.45 20.26 12.29
C ARG A 3 -26.09 20.73 10.89
N THR A 4 -25.35 21.83 10.84
CA THR A 4 -24.78 22.45 9.64
C THR A 4 -23.89 21.44 8.93
N THR A 5 -24.35 20.98 7.77
CA THR A 5 -23.61 20.08 6.88
C THR A 5 -22.41 20.85 6.33
N ALA A 6 -21.23 20.63 6.93
CA ALA A 6 -19.97 21.17 6.41
C ALA A 6 -19.65 20.42 5.10
N ALA A 7 -19.85 21.12 3.98
CA ALA A 7 -19.42 20.70 2.66
C ALA A 7 -17.88 20.64 2.64
N LEU A 8 -17.32 19.47 2.95
CA LEU A 8 -15.90 19.19 2.76
C LEU A 8 -15.65 19.09 1.25
N ALA A 9 -15.02 20.15 0.75
CA ALA A 9 -14.65 20.36 -0.64
C ALA A 9 -13.88 19.15 -1.21
N ALA A 10 -14.44 18.58 -2.27
CA ALA A 10 -13.79 17.60 -3.12
C ALA A 10 -12.56 18.26 -3.78
N SER A 11 -11.40 18.07 -3.18
CA SER A 11 -10.12 18.41 -3.81
C SER A 11 -9.72 17.24 -4.70
N ALA A 12 -10.48 17.04 -5.77
CA ALA A 12 -10.19 16.02 -6.77
C ALA A 12 -9.40 16.65 -7.92
N THR A 13 -8.20 16.12 -8.14
CA THR A 13 -7.51 16.04 -9.44
C THR A 13 -7.12 17.34 -10.14
N LEU A 14 -5.85 17.71 -10.03
CA LEU A 14 -5.08 18.25 -11.16
C LEU A 14 -3.66 17.66 -11.13
N PHE A 15 -3.57 16.40 -11.54
CA PHE A 15 -2.32 15.77 -11.97
C PHE A 15 -2.18 16.08 -13.47
N ALA A 16 -1.77 17.31 -13.81
CA ALA A 16 -1.52 17.73 -15.19
C ALA A 16 -0.02 17.85 -15.43
N LEU A 17 0.50 16.86 -16.14
CA LEU A 17 1.82 16.86 -16.78
C LEU A 17 1.90 17.98 -17.84
N LEU A 18 2.88 18.87 -17.72
CA LEU A 18 3.58 19.51 -18.84
C LEU A 18 5.02 19.70 -18.36
N LEU A 19 5.89 18.70 -18.50
CA LEU A 19 6.83 18.60 -19.61
C LEU A 19 7.55 19.93 -19.93
N THR A 20 8.12 20.56 -18.91
CA THR A 20 9.26 21.49 -19.05
C THR A 20 10.44 20.71 -19.60
N GLY A 21 10.72 20.87 -20.89
CA GLY A 21 11.79 20.15 -21.57
C GLY A 21 12.16 20.84 -22.88
N CYS A 22 12.60 22.10 -22.81
CA CYS A 22 13.25 22.79 -23.91
C CYS A 22 14.25 23.78 -23.32
N GLY A 23 15.41 23.26 -22.92
CA GLY A 23 16.55 24.01 -22.36
C GLY A 23 17.80 23.14 -22.50
N ASP A 24 18.56 23.42 -23.55
CA ASP A 24 19.75 22.73 -24.01
C ASP A 24 20.96 23.21 -23.19
N ASP A 25 21.23 22.64 -22.02
CA ASP A 25 22.38 23.04 -21.19
C ASP A 25 22.94 21.86 -20.37
N LYS A 26 23.81 21.06 -21.00
CA LYS A 26 25.03 20.48 -20.43
C LYS A 26 25.04 20.22 -18.90
N ALA A 27 24.65 19.02 -18.46
CA ALA A 27 25.36 18.23 -17.43
C ALA A 27 24.63 16.90 -17.16
N THR A 28 25.31 15.80 -17.47
CA THR A 28 25.14 14.45 -16.87
C THR A 28 23.70 14.02 -16.61
N THR A 29 23.11 13.38 -17.61
CA THR A 29 22.00 12.45 -17.42
C THR A 29 22.52 11.21 -16.69
N ASP A 30 22.82 11.33 -15.40
CA ASP A 30 22.67 10.20 -14.51
C ASP A 30 21.22 10.15 -14.11
N ALA A 31 20.40 9.83 -15.12
CA ALA A 31 19.20 9.07 -14.89
C ALA A 31 19.65 7.78 -14.21
N ALA A 32 19.73 7.79 -12.88
CA ALA A 32 19.53 6.60 -12.08
C ALA A 32 18.05 6.18 -12.23
N SER A 33 17.68 5.90 -13.47
CA SER A 33 16.62 5.00 -13.82
C SER A 33 16.96 3.65 -13.20
N SER A 34 15.94 3.05 -12.62
CA SER A 34 15.81 1.60 -12.56
C SER A 34 16.76 0.93 -11.58
N SER A 35 16.28 0.71 -10.37
CA SER A 35 15.80 -0.63 -10.00
C SER A 35 15.67 -0.69 -8.49
N THR A 36 14.53 -0.24 -7.97
CA THR A 36 13.97 -0.93 -6.81
C THR A 36 13.77 -2.36 -7.28
N THR A 37 14.80 -3.16 -7.08
CA THR A 37 14.84 -4.57 -7.42
C THR A 37 13.87 -5.18 -6.44
N ALA A 38 12.60 -5.23 -6.84
CA ALA A 38 11.54 -5.94 -6.17
C ALA A 38 11.85 -7.43 -6.32
N GLN A 39 12.89 -7.87 -5.60
CA GLN A 39 13.25 -9.27 -5.44
C GLN A 39 12.24 -9.90 -4.49
N SER A 40 10.97 -9.90 -4.88
CA SER A 40 9.91 -10.71 -4.30
C SER A 40 9.73 -11.92 -5.22
N SER A 41 10.73 -12.79 -5.27
CA SER A 41 10.71 -14.02 -6.05
C SER A 41 10.44 -15.18 -5.09
N GLY A 42 9.16 -15.44 -4.79
CA GLY A 42 8.77 -16.62 -4.00
C GLY A 42 7.27 -16.72 -3.73
N ASP A 43 6.65 -15.63 -3.24
CA ASP A 43 5.26 -15.66 -2.77
C ASP A 43 4.26 -14.93 -3.68
N THR A 44 4.74 -14.34 -4.78
CA THR A 44 3.97 -13.49 -5.71
C THR A 44 2.94 -14.27 -6.54
N GLN A 45 2.89 -15.60 -6.46
CA GLN A 45 1.89 -16.37 -7.23
C GLN A 45 0.44 -16.05 -6.83
N VAL A 46 0.21 -15.45 -5.66
CA VAL A 46 -1.15 -15.12 -5.20
C VAL A 46 -1.57 -13.71 -5.60
N VAL A 47 -0.63 -12.80 -5.82
CA VAL A 47 -0.84 -11.36 -6.00
C VAL A 47 0.11 -10.84 -7.08
N ASP A 48 -0.43 -10.25 -8.13
CA ASP A 48 0.37 -9.63 -9.20
C ASP A 48 1.19 -8.42 -8.68
N ASN A 49 2.35 -8.16 -9.29
CA ASN A 49 3.25 -7.07 -8.87
C ASN A 49 2.57 -5.68 -8.94
N VAL A 50 1.63 -5.47 -9.86
CA VAL A 50 0.87 -4.21 -9.97
C VAL A 50 -0.04 -4.04 -8.75
N LYS A 51 -0.73 -5.11 -8.34
CA LYS A 51 -1.59 -5.11 -7.16
C LYS A 51 -0.78 -4.95 -5.87
N ALA A 52 0.36 -5.63 -5.78
CA ALA A 52 1.29 -5.47 -4.68
C ALA A 52 1.80 -4.03 -4.57
N GLY A 53 2.21 -3.42 -5.69
CA GLY A 53 2.64 -2.02 -5.73
C GLY A 53 1.52 -1.06 -5.30
N ALA A 54 0.30 -1.24 -5.83
CA ALA A 54 -0.87 -0.45 -5.44
C ALA A 54 -1.17 -0.57 -3.94
N PHE A 55 -1.14 -1.80 -3.40
CA PHE A 55 -1.32 -2.03 -1.97
C PHE A 55 -0.26 -1.34 -1.13
N VAL A 56 1.01 -1.41 -1.51
CA VAL A 56 2.10 -0.74 -0.78
C VAL A 56 1.86 0.76 -0.72
N VAL A 57 1.50 1.38 -1.84
CA VAL A 57 1.20 2.83 -1.89
C VAL A 57 -0.01 3.15 -1.01
N SER A 58 -1.10 2.40 -1.12
CA SER A 58 -2.30 2.60 -0.30
C SER A 58 -2.04 2.36 1.19
N PHE A 59 -1.27 1.33 1.54
CA PHE A 59 -0.89 1.01 2.92
C PHE A 59 -0.04 2.14 3.52
N ARG A 60 0.94 2.66 2.79
CA ARG A 60 1.77 3.78 3.24
C ARG A 60 0.96 5.07 3.39
N GLY A 61 0.04 5.33 2.47
CA GLY A 61 -0.82 6.51 2.52
C GLY A 61 -1.83 6.46 3.67
N ALA A 62 -2.43 5.29 3.94
CA ALA A 62 -3.43 5.12 4.99
C ALA A 62 -2.80 4.94 6.39
N PHE A 63 -1.68 4.22 6.48
CA PHE A 63 -1.04 3.83 7.74
C PHE A 63 0.44 4.21 7.77
N PRO A 64 0.79 5.51 7.71
CA PRO A 64 2.18 5.95 7.67
C PRO A 64 2.99 5.48 8.89
N LYS A 65 2.36 5.42 10.08
CA LYS A 65 3.00 4.93 11.31
C LYS A 65 3.31 3.44 11.27
N LEU A 66 2.40 2.63 10.71
CA LEU A 66 2.66 1.21 10.54
C LEU A 66 3.73 0.99 9.49
N ALA A 67 3.72 1.76 8.40
CA ALA A 67 4.70 1.62 7.33
C ALA A 67 6.12 2.09 7.72
N ASP A 68 6.27 2.78 8.85
CA ASP A 68 7.57 3.24 9.35
C ASP A 68 8.55 2.08 9.56
N GLY A 69 9.71 2.19 8.91
CA GLY A 69 10.77 1.19 8.94
C GLY A 69 10.41 -0.16 8.33
N LYS A 70 9.32 -0.26 7.57
CA LYS A 70 9.04 -1.41 6.71
C LYS A 70 9.40 -1.09 5.27
N ASP A 71 10.02 -2.06 4.60
CA ASP A 71 10.29 -2.00 3.17
C ASP A 71 9.06 -2.44 2.36
N ASP A 72 9.01 -2.07 1.09
CA ASP A 72 7.89 -2.39 0.20
C ASP A 72 7.69 -3.90 0.02
N ALA A 73 8.78 -4.68 0.07
CA ALA A 73 8.72 -6.14 0.06
C ALA A 73 8.00 -6.70 1.29
N LYS A 74 8.19 -6.10 2.48
CA LYS A 74 7.51 -6.54 3.70
C LYS A 74 6.03 -6.22 3.64
N ILE A 75 5.69 -5.01 3.19
CA ILE A 75 4.29 -4.57 3.07
C ILE A 75 3.55 -5.40 2.00
N SER A 76 4.17 -5.67 0.85
CA SER A 76 3.57 -6.56 -0.17
C SER A 76 3.41 -8.00 0.31
N THR A 77 4.30 -8.49 1.18
CA THR A 77 4.14 -9.81 1.82
C THR A 77 2.91 -9.85 2.73
N VAL A 78 2.60 -8.74 3.45
CA VAL A 78 1.34 -8.64 4.23
C VAL A 78 0.13 -8.91 3.32
N LEU A 79 0.10 -8.32 2.12
CA LEU A 79 -0.97 -8.59 1.17
C LEU A 79 -0.97 -10.05 0.69
N SER A 80 0.17 -10.58 0.25
CA SER A 80 0.22 -11.95 -0.27
C SER A 80 -0.24 -12.98 0.76
N ASP A 81 0.24 -12.89 1.99
CA ASP A 81 -0.17 -13.78 3.07
C ASP A 81 -1.64 -13.60 3.46
N THR A 82 -2.13 -12.37 3.44
CA THR A 82 -3.55 -12.09 3.70
C THR A 82 -4.43 -12.69 2.60
N CYS A 83 -4.03 -12.57 1.34
CA CYS A 83 -4.75 -13.19 0.22
C CYS A 83 -4.73 -14.72 0.30
N LYS A 84 -3.63 -15.32 0.76
CA LYS A 84 -3.57 -16.77 1.02
C LYS A 84 -4.58 -17.18 2.09
N ASP A 85 -4.64 -16.43 3.19
CA ASP A 85 -5.58 -16.69 4.29
C ASP A 85 -7.04 -16.56 3.84
N ILE A 86 -7.36 -15.52 3.06
CA ILE A 86 -8.71 -15.30 2.50
C ILE A 86 -9.07 -16.41 1.51
N LYS A 87 -8.18 -16.77 0.58
CA LYS A 87 -8.42 -17.85 -0.40
C LYS A 87 -8.54 -19.22 0.26
N ALA A 88 -7.86 -19.43 1.39
CA ALA A 88 -8.00 -20.63 2.20
C ALA A 88 -9.34 -20.68 2.98
N GLY A 89 -10.18 -19.64 2.91
CA GLY A 89 -11.47 -19.59 3.59
C GLY A 89 -11.35 -19.45 5.11
N LYS A 90 -10.24 -18.89 5.62
CA LYS A 90 -10.10 -18.63 7.06
C LYS A 90 -11.15 -17.59 7.51
N PRO A 91 -11.65 -17.70 8.75
CA PRO A 91 -12.59 -16.72 9.27
C PRO A 91 -11.92 -15.35 9.38
N GLU A 92 -12.69 -14.29 9.10
CA GLU A 92 -12.19 -12.91 9.06
C GLU A 92 -11.44 -12.53 10.33
N ASP A 93 -11.95 -12.87 11.51
CA ASP A 93 -11.31 -12.55 12.79
C ASP A 93 -9.89 -13.15 12.92
N ASP A 94 -9.65 -14.34 12.37
CA ASP A 94 -8.33 -14.96 12.39
C ASP A 94 -7.40 -14.30 11.38
N VAL A 95 -7.92 -13.93 10.19
CA VAL A 95 -7.14 -13.20 9.19
C VAL A 95 -6.75 -11.83 9.73
N VAL A 96 -7.66 -11.11 10.39
CA VAL A 96 -7.41 -9.81 11.00
C VAL A 96 -6.33 -9.92 12.08
N LYS A 97 -6.38 -10.92 12.97
CA LYS A 97 -5.31 -11.16 13.96
C LYS A 97 -3.96 -11.46 13.31
N ASN A 98 -3.96 -12.21 12.20
CA ASN A 98 -2.73 -12.50 11.48
C ASN A 98 -2.18 -11.23 10.80
N ILE A 99 -3.06 -10.40 10.22
CA ILE A 99 -2.69 -9.09 9.69
C ILE A 99 -2.08 -8.24 10.79
N THR A 100 -2.67 -8.18 11.99
CA THR A 100 -2.10 -7.43 13.11
C THR A 100 -0.63 -7.80 13.34
N LYS A 101 -0.33 -9.11 13.37
CA LYS A 101 1.05 -9.60 13.56
C LYS A 101 1.97 -9.25 12.38
N ARG A 102 1.49 -9.37 11.13
CA ARG A 102 2.29 -9.12 9.91
C ARG A 102 2.50 -7.63 9.62
N ALA A 103 1.48 -6.83 9.89
CA ALA A 103 1.46 -5.38 9.66
C ALA A 103 2.10 -4.60 10.79
N SER A 104 2.24 -5.18 11.99
CA SER A 104 3.00 -4.59 13.08
C SER A 104 4.48 -4.50 12.73
N GLY A 105 5.17 -3.51 13.31
CA GLY A 105 6.60 -3.33 13.13
C GLY A 105 7.16 -2.61 14.35
N LYS A 106 7.58 -1.35 14.17
CA LYS A 106 7.90 -0.47 15.31
C LYS A 106 6.64 -0.06 16.08
N THR A 107 5.52 0.07 15.37
CA THR A 107 4.20 0.36 15.93
C THR A 107 3.34 -0.89 15.78
N GLU A 108 2.62 -1.24 16.85
CA GLU A 108 1.62 -2.30 16.81
C GLU A 108 0.37 -1.81 16.07
N ALA A 109 -0.10 -2.63 15.13
CA ALA A 109 -1.35 -2.37 14.45
C ALA A 109 -2.52 -2.59 15.39
N THR A 110 -3.48 -1.66 15.41
CA THR A 110 -4.72 -1.89 16.16
C THR A 110 -5.63 -2.87 15.41
N THR A 111 -6.63 -3.42 16.10
CA THR A 111 -7.65 -4.25 15.47
C THR A 111 -8.41 -3.50 14.38
N GLU A 112 -8.63 -2.20 14.55
CA GLU A 112 -9.32 -1.35 13.57
C GLU A 112 -8.47 -1.14 12.31
N GLU A 113 -7.18 -0.83 12.49
CA GLU A 113 -6.22 -0.73 11.38
C GLU A 113 -6.10 -2.07 10.64
N SER A 114 -6.02 -3.18 11.38
CA SER A 114 -5.91 -4.53 10.82
C SER A 114 -7.16 -4.92 10.04
N LYS A 115 -8.34 -4.52 10.50
CA LYS A 115 -9.61 -4.71 9.77
C LYS A 115 -9.66 -3.85 8.51
N ALA A 116 -9.17 -2.62 8.55
CA ALA A 116 -9.08 -1.78 7.36
C ALA A 116 -8.11 -2.36 6.32
N ILE A 117 -6.96 -2.88 6.76
CA ILE A 117 -6.00 -3.60 5.90
C ILE A 117 -6.65 -4.86 5.30
N TYR A 118 -7.42 -5.62 6.10
CA TYR A 118 -8.16 -6.78 5.61
C TYR A 118 -9.12 -6.41 4.48
N GLN A 119 -9.91 -5.35 4.65
CA GLN A 119 -10.84 -4.91 3.61
C GLN A 119 -10.12 -4.43 2.35
N MET A 120 -9.01 -3.71 2.51
CA MET A 120 -8.16 -3.31 1.38
C MET A 120 -7.60 -4.53 0.65
N ALA A 121 -7.09 -5.52 1.39
CA ALA A 121 -6.59 -6.77 0.82
C ALA A 121 -7.70 -7.53 0.09
N LYS A 122 -8.88 -7.68 0.69
CA LYS A 122 -10.02 -8.41 0.11
C LYS A 122 -10.46 -7.92 -1.27
N MET A 123 -10.30 -6.63 -1.56
CA MET A 123 -10.63 -6.04 -2.87
C MET A 123 -9.50 -6.23 -3.91
N MET A 124 -8.29 -6.55 -3.45
CA MET A 124 -7.10 -6.75 -4.28
C MET A 124 -6.78 -8.24 -4.51
N CYS A 125 -7.09 -9.09 -3.53
CA CYS A 125 -7.23 -10.52 -3.72
C CYS A 125 -8.38 -10.79 -4.71
#